data_AF-A0A7X4BG59-F1
#
_entry.id   AF-A0A7X4BG59-F1
#
_cell.length_a   1.000
_cell.length_b   1.000
_cell.length_c   1.000
_cell.angle_alpha   90.00
_cell.angle_beta   90.00
_cell.angle_gamma   90.00
#
_symmetry.space_group_name_H-M   'P 1'
#
loop_
_entity.id
_entity.type
_entity.pdbx_description
1 polymer ?
#
loop_
_entity_poly.entity_id
_entity_poly.type
_entity_poly.pdbx_seq_one_letter_code
_entity_poly.pdbx_strand_id
1 'polypeptide(L)'
;MSDTDREGTGAAGVIQVTDAEVVKRVSGAVQEPFAAAWRRHEEHDRGRIRRTLDQLVAAHERALTTFAEATGDGSGSVEAAAAALALAEYRRDVSRNVLKPLHLVLRHGNLAVTLHRSLVSAGRAAREAVRELPEVAEAPVSPDALATSAGLGPGTEVKRLWARLLRPVVWRREVHRVEVRSVAGAYLDGDVLPRQRRAFIASQRGRAGWLGRVERAWAAWTKAVLLPPRERSGGETPGEVEAAHAGVAAAEALQRELEALRDGVGWG
;
A
#
# COMPACT_ATOMS: atom_id res chain seq x y z
N MET A 1 33.45 -64.19 -3.36
CA MET A 1 34.76 -63.50 -3.41
C MET A 1 34.62 -62.41 -4.47
N SER A 2 33.83 -61.36 -4.23
CA SER A 2 33.90 -60.37 -3.14
C SER A 2 35.17 -59.54 -3.20
N ASP A 3 35.07 -58.39 -3.86
CA ASP A 3 35.66 -57.10 -3.48
C ASP A 3 35.09 -56.04 -4.46
N THR A 4 33.86 -55.57 -4.20
CA THR A 4 33.53 -54.30 -3.52
C THR A 4 33.94 -53.04 -4.28
N ASP A 5 32.96 -52.49 -4.97
CA ASP A 5 32.39 -51.18 -4.63
C ASP A 5 33.39 -50.03 -4.48
N ARG A 6 33.73 -49.43 -5.63
CA ARG A 6 34.04 -48.01 -5.69
C ARG A 6 32.74 -47.27 -5.98
N GLU A 7 31.96 -47.03 -4.92
CA GLU A 7 30.80 -46.15 -4.97
C GLU A 7 31.23 -44.79 -5.53
N GLY A 8 30.72 -44.49 -6.72
CA GLY A 8 30.79 -43.16 -7.30
C GLY A 8 30.00 -42.20 -6.42
N THR A 9 30.72 -41.42 -5.64
CA THR A 9 30.22 -40.19 -5.01
C THR A 9 29.38 -39.44 -6.04
N GLY A 10 28.07 -39.36 -5.80
CA GLY A 10 27.11 -38.79 -6.72
C GLY A 10 27.55 -37.40 -7.15
N ALA A 11 27.95 -37.28 -8.41
CA ALA A 11 28.08 -36.01 -9.08
C ALA A 11 26.67 -35.41 -9.11
N ALA A 12 26.36 -34.59 -8.11
CA ALA A 12 25.23 -33.68 -8.16
C ALA A 12 25.35 -32.94 -9.50
N GLY A 13 24.43 -33.27 -10.42
CA GLY A 13 24.53 -32.90 -11.82
C GLY A 13 24.78 -31.41 -11.95
N VAL A 14 25.94 -31.06 -12.49
CA VAL A 14 26.27 -29.68 -12.80
C VAL A 14 25.31 -29.24 -13.90
N ILE A 15 24.29 -28.48 -13.52
CA ILE A 15 23.37 -27.90 -14.49
C ILE A 15 24.12 -26.73 -15.14
N GLN A 16 24.34 -26.81 -16.46
CA GLN A 16 24.79 -25.65 -17.21
C GLN A 16 23.62 -24.67 -17.34
N VAL A 17 23.82 -23.46 -16.82
CA VAL A 17 22.78 -22.43 -16.78
C VAL A 17 23.35 -21.13 -17.33
N THR A 18 22.58 -20.41 -18.13
CA THR A 18 22.99 -19.06 -18.58
C THR A 18 22.90 -18.07 -17.44
N ASP A 19 23.70 -17.00 -17.49
CA ASP A 19 23.69 -15.94 -16.47
C ASP A 19 22.30 -15.32 -16.31
N ALA A 20 21.56 -15.17 -17.41
CA ALA A 20 20.20 -14.64 -17.40
C ALA A 20 19.24 -15.53 -16.58
N GLU A 21 19.36 -16.84 -16.73
CA GLU A 21 18.54 -17.80 -16.00
C GLU A 21 18.93 -17.87 -14.51
N VAL A 22 20.22 -17.73 -14.18
CA VAL A 22 20.63 -17.61 -12.77
C VAL A 22 20.09 -16.33 -12.14
N VAL A 23 20.22 -15.18 -12.82
CA VAL A 23 19.64 -13.90 -12.36
C VAL A 23 18.14 -14.03 -12.18
N LYS A 24 17.44 -14.68 -13.11
CA LYS A 24 16.00 -14.92 -13.03
C LYS A 24 15.63 -15.79 -11.83
N ARG A 25 16.36 -16.89 -11.58
CA ARG A 25 16.12 -17.78 -10.43
C ARG A 25 16.37 -17.07 -9.11
N VAL A 26 17.50 -16.38 -8.97
CA VAL A 26 17.82 -15.59 -7.77
C VAL A 26 16.78 -14.50 -7.54
N SER A 27 16.42 -13.74 -8.59
CA SER A 27 15.41 -12.69 -8.48
C SER A 27 14.04 -13.25 -8.14
N GLY A 28 13.64 -14.38 -8.74
CA GLY A 28 12.38 -15.05 -8.43
C GLY A 28 12.32 -15.54 -6.99
N ALA A 29 13.35 -16.25 -6.52
CA ALA A 29 13.43 -16.74 -5.15
C ALA A 29 13.39 -15.62 -4.11
N VAL A 30 14.04 -14.49 -4.41
CA VAL A 30 14.18 -13.38 -3.45
C VAL A 30 13.03 -12.38 -3.52
N GLN A 31 12.58 -11.97 -4.72
CA GLN A 31 11.65 -10.84 -4.90
C GLN A 31 10.18 -11.27 -4.97
N GLU A 32 9.88 -12.43 -5.55
CA GLU A 32 8.48 -12.86 -5.78
C GLU A 32 7.67 -13.00 -4.48
N PRO A 33 8.22 -13.54 -3.36
CA PRO A 33 7.49 -13.59 -2.11
C PRO A 33 7.03 -12.21 -1.61
N PHE A 34 7.87 -11.18 -1.78
CA PHE A 34 7.53 -9.81 -1.39
C PHE A 34 6.54 -9.18 -2.36
N ALA A 35 6.71 -9.39 -3.67
CA ALA A 35 5.74 -8.93 -4.66
C ALA A 35 4.33 -9.50 -4.38
N ALA A 36 4.24 -10.78 -4.06
CA ALA A 36 2.98 -11.42 -3.66
C ALA A 36 2.41 -10.87 -2.34
N ALA A 37 3.26 -10.52 -1.36
CA ALA A 37 2.80 -9.87 -0.12
C ALA A 37 2.23 -8.47 -0.39
N TRP A 38 2.89 -7.68 -1.23
CA TRP A 38 2.41 -6.35 -1.61
C TRP A 38 1.12 -6.40 -2.43
N ARG A 39 1.03 -7.26 -3.46
CA ARG A 39 -0.21 -7.45 -4.23
C ARG A 39 -1.41 -7.79 -3.34
N ARG A 40 -1.23 -8.73 -2.40
CA ARG A 40 -2.29 -9.07 -1.44
C ARG A 40 -2.72 -7.89 -0.59
N HIS A 41 -1.77 -7.08 -0.12
CA HIS A 41 -2.08 -5.86 0.64
C HIS A 41 -2.83 -4.82 -0.21
N GLU A 42 -2.45 -4.65 -1.47
CA GLU A 42 -3.16 -3.75 -2.39
C GLU A 42 -4.58 -4.23 -2.69
N GLU A 43 -4.78 -5.50 -3.02
CA GLU A 43 -6.09 -6.07 -3.37
C GLU A 43 -7.04 -6.13 -2.17
N HIS A 44 -6.59 -6.69 -1.05
CA HIS A 44 -7.46 -6.93 0.10
C HIS A 44 -7.65 -5.68 0.94
N ASP A 45 -6.57 -5.03 1.35
CA ASP A 45 -6.65 -3.97 2.34
C ASP A 45 -6.98 -2.63 1.66
N ARG A 46 -6.22 -2.24 0.64
CA ARG A 46 -6.49 -0.98 -0.08
C ARG A 46 -7.78 -1.05 -0.88
N GLY A 47 -8.02 -2.16 -1.58
CA GLY A 47 -9.26 -2.37 -2.33
C GLY A 47 -10.51 -2.37 -1.44
N ARG A 48 -10.43 -2.87 -0.20
CA ARG A 48 -11.54 -2.78 0.77
C ARG A 48 -11.77 -1.35 1.24
N ILE A 49 -10.70 -0.62 1.60
CA ILE A 49 -10.82 0.80 1.99
C ILE A 49 -11.46 1.61 0.87
N ARG A 50 -10.98 1.45 -0.36
CA ARG A 50 -11.50 2.18 -1.52
C ARG A 50 -12.99 1.91 -1.72
N ARG A 51 -13.41 0.63 -1.77
CA ARG A 51 -14.82 0.27 -1.89
C ARG A 51 -15.68 0.83 -0.77
N THR A 52 -15.17 0.85 0.46
CA THR A 52 -15.90 1.49 1.56
C THR A 52 -16.00 2.99 1.31
N LEU A 53 -14.92 3.68 0.96
CA LEU A 53 -14.98 5.11 0.65
C LEU A 53 -15.96 5.42 -0.50
N ASP A 54 -16.01 4.60 -1.55
CA ASP A 54 -16.99 4.73 -2.64
C ASP A 54 -18.43 4.72 -2.11
N GLN A 55 -18.73 3.77 -1.22
CA GLN A 55 -20.04 3.67 -0.57
C GLN A 55 -20.35 4.87 0.34
N LEU A 56 -19.32 5.39 1.02
CA LEU A 56 -19.47 6.53 1.93
C LEU A 56 -19.65 7.84 1.18
N VAL A 57 -18.92 8.04 0.08
CA VAL A 57 -19.07 9.16 -0.85
C VAL A 57 -20.50 9.16 -1.41
N ALA A 58 -20.98 8.02 -1.91
CA ALA A 58 -22.36 7.92 -2.42
C ALA A 58 -23.42 8.10 -1.32
N ALA A 59 -23.18 7.64 -0.10
CA ALA A 59 -24.08 7.87 1.03
C ALA A 59 -24.11 9.34 1.45
N HIS A 60 -22.96 10.00 1.46
CA HIS A 60 -22.85 11.43 1.77
C HIS A 60 -23.50 12.30 0.70
N GLU A 61 -23.28 11.99 -0.58
CA GLU A 61 -23.91 12.66 -1.72
C GLU A 61 -25.44 12.60 -1.63
N ARG A 62 -26.02 11.41 -1.38
CA ARG A 62 -27.47 11.27 -1.18
C ARG A 62 -27.99 12.12 -0.01
N ALA A 63 -27.28 12.10 1.12
CA ALA A 63 -27.67 12.91 2.28
C ALA A 63 -27.59 14.41 1.98
N LEU A 64 -26.58 14.84 1.22
CA LEU A 64 -26.42 16.22 0.77
C LEU A 64 -27.54 16.64 -0.19
N THR A 65 -27.91 15.80 -1.16
CA THR A 65 -29.04 16.06 -2.06
C THR A 65 -30.34 16.24 -1.30
N THR A 66 -30.67 15.32 -0.38
CA THR A 66 -31.89 15.42 0.44
C THR A 66 -31.89 16.69 1.31
N PHE A 67 -30.72 17.06 1.87
CA PHE A 67 -30.59 18.30 2.61
C PHE A 67 -30.84 19.53 1.73
N ALA A 68 -30.20 19.60 0.56
CA ALA A 68 -30.35 20.71 -0.37
C ALA A 68 -31.79 20.87 -0.89
N GLU A 69 -32.47 19.76 -1.20
CA GLU A 69 -33.87 19.74 -1.61
C GLU A 69 -34.81 20.28 -0.52
N ALA A 70 -34.53 19.96 0.74
CA ALA A 70 -35.32 20.41 1.89
C ALA A 70 -35.09 21.89 2.26
N THR A 71 -33.98 22.48 1.81
CA THR A 71 -33.59 23.88 2.12
C THR A 71 -33.72 24.85 0.94
N GLY A 72 -34.47 24.53 -0.12
CA GLY A 72 -34.60 25.37 -1.33
C GLY A 72 -34.99 26.84 -1.11
N ASP A 73 -34.89 27.67 -2.16
CA ASP A 73 -34.90 29.17 -2.28
C ASP A 73 -35.98 30.02 -1.54
N GLY A 74 -36.78 29.46 -0.63
CA GLY A 74 -37.85 30.17 0.06
C GLY A 74 -37.36 31.07 1.20
N SER A 75 -38.06 32.21 1.40
CA SER A 75 -37.79 33.17 2.47
C SER A 75 -38.99 33.34 3.42
N GLY A 76 -38.96 32.65 4.56
CA GLY A 76 -40.06 32.63 5.54
C GLY A 76 -39.75 31.85 6.82
N SER A 77 -40.48 32.15 7.92
CA SER A 77 -40.20 31.56 9.25
C SER A 77 -40.51 30.06 9.36
N VAL A 78 -41.46 29.55 8.57
CA VAL A 78 -41.76 28.10 8.47
C VAL A 78 -40.59 27.34 7.85
N GLU A 79 -39.79 27.98 6.99
CA GLU A 79 -38.63 27.37 6.35
C GLU A 79 -37.43 27.29 7.29
N ALA A 80 -37.31 28.17 8.29
CA ALA A 80 -36.26 28.08 9.30
C ALA A 80 -36.39 26.80 10.15
N ALA A 81 -37.62 26.48 10.58
CA ALA A 81 -37.91 25.22 11.29
C ALA A 81 -37.71 23.98 10.38
N ALA A 82 -38.09 24.06 9.11
CA ALA A 82 -37.86 22.99 8.14
C ALA A 82 -36.38 22.77 7.84
N ALA A 83 -35.59 23.83 7.70
CA ALA A 83 -34.15 23.78 7.51
C ALA A 83 -33.41 23.21 8.72
N ALA A 84 -33.85 23.55 9.94
CA ALA A 84 -33.31 22.99 11.18
C ALA A 84 -33.59 21.47 11.27
N LEU A 85 -34.78 21.02 10.87
CA LEU A 85 -35.12 19.60 10.81
C LEU A 85 -34.27 18.86 9.76
N ALA A 86 -34.16 19.41 8.55
CA ALA A 86 -33.35 18.86 7.47
C ALA A 86 -31.87 18.73 7.87
N LEU A 87 -31.33 19.74 8.57
CA LEU A 87 -29.96 19.70 9.09
C LEU A 87 -29.78 18.61 10.15
N ALA A 88 -30.78 18.39 11.02
CA ALA A 88 -30.76 17.32 12.02
C ALA A 88 -30.81 15.93 11.37
N GLU A 89 -31.60 15.76 10.32
CA GLU A 89 -31.68 14.51 9.53
C GLU A 89 -30.38 14.24 8.80
N TYR A 90 -29.82 15.24 8.11
CA TYR A 90 -28.51 15.16 7.47
C TYR A 90 -27.41 14.74 8.46
N ARG A 91 -27.35 15.39 9.64
CA ARG A 91 -26.41 15.02 10.71
C ARG A 91 -26.55 13.56 11.14
N ARG A 92 -27.79 13.08 11.29
CA ARG A 92 -28.09 11.70 11.68
C ARG A 92 -27.65 10.72 10.59
N ASP A 93 -27.91 11.03 9.32
CA ASP A 93 -27.57 10.16 8.19
C ASP A 93 -26.08 10.11 7.93
N VAL A 94 -25.37 11.25 7.99
CA VAL A 94 -23.90 11.26 7.93
C VAL A 94 -23.32 10.49 9.11
N SER A 95 -23.84 10.67 10.33
CA SER A 95 -23.35 9.92 11.49
C SER A 95 -23.55 8.41 11.36
N ARG A 96 -24.71 7.97 10.86
CA ARG A 96 -25.04 6.55 10.72
C ARG A 96 -24.34 5.90 9.54
N ASN A 97 -24.39 6.55 8.38
CA ASN A 97 -24.06 5.95 7.09
C ASN A 97 -22.66 6.29 6.60
N VAL A 98 -22.06 7.38 7.11
CA VAL A 98 -20.71 7.80 6.74
C VAL A 98 -19.76 7.56 7.91
N LEU A 99 -20.08 8.06 9.10
CA LEU A 99 -19.12 8.08 10.18
C LEU A 99 -18.84 6.76 10.85
N LYS A 100 -19.89 6.07 11.31
CA LYS A 100 -19.70 4.78 11.98
C LYS A 100 -18.96 3.81 11.08
N PRO A 101 -19.30 3.66 9.78
CA PRO A 101 -18.55 2.79 8.88
C PRO A 101 -17.11 3.27 8.64
N LEU A 102 -16.90 4.58 8.41
CA LEU A 102 -15.55 5.12 8.24
C LEU A 102 -14.70 4.85 9.48
N HIS A 103 -15.21 5.17 10.66
CA HIS A 103 -14.53 4.90 11.91
C HIS A 103 -14.19 3.43 12.06
N LEU A 104 -15.11 2.51 11.76
CA LEU A 104 -14.84 1.07 11.79
C LEU A 104 -13.70 0.67 10.85
N VAL A 105 -13.68 1.19 9.61
CA VAL A 105 -12.62 0.91 8.64
C VAL A 105 -11.27 1.48 9.07
N LEU A 106 -11.25 2.70 9.61
CA LEU A 106 -10.01 3.33 10.07
C LEU A 106 -9.50 2.72 11.39
N ARG A 107 -10.41 2.33 12.31
CA ARG A 107 -10.08 1.67 13.58
C ARG A 107 -9.76 0.19 13.44
N HIS A 108 -10.00 -0.45 12.30
CA HIS A 108 -9.44 -1.77 12.03
C HIS A 108 -7.90 -1.66 11.94
N GLY A 109 -7.29 -1.52 13.11
CA GLY A 109 -5.92 -1.09 13.38
C GLY A 109 -4.86 -2.13 13.03
N ASN A 110 -5.20 -3.17 12.29
CA ASN A 110 -4.28 -4.23 11.97
C ASN A 110 -3.69 -4.15 10.56
N LEU A 111 -4.00 -3.16 9.71
CA LEU A 111 -3.41 -3.14 8.35
C LEU A 111 -1.87 -3.06 8.37
N ALA A 112 -1.30 -2.23 9.25
CA ALA A 112 0.14 -2.16 9.45
C ALA A 112 0.71 -3.49 9.97
N VAL A 113 -0.01 -4.13 10.90
CA VAL A 113 0.35 -5.42 11.50
C VAL A 113 0.25 -6.56 10.48
N THR A 114 -0.79 -6.58 9.66
CA THR A 114 -1.06 -7.56 8.61
C THR A 114 -0.02 -7.43 7.50
N LEU A 115 0.27 -6.22 7.02
CA LEU A 115 1.35 -6.01 6.06
C LEU A 115 2.69 -6.41 6.65
N HIS A 116 3.00 -6.01 7.89
CA HIS A 116 4.24 -6.40 8.56
C HIS A 116 4.38 -7.93 8.67
N ARG A 117 3.33 -8.63 9.13
CA ARG A 117 3.31 -10.10 9.20
C ARG A 117 3.48 -10.73 7.83
N SER A 118 2.82 -10.20 6.80
CA SER A 118 2.96 -10.67 5.41
C SER A 118 4.39 -10.48 4.88
N LEU A 119 5.04 -9.36 5.18
CA LEU A 119 6.43 -9.11 4.80
C LEU A 119 7.42 -9.98 5.57
N VAL A 120 7.17 -10.23 6.86
CA VAL A 120 7.97 -11.19 7.66
C VAL A 120 7.80 -12.60 7.12
N SER A 121 6.58 -13.00 6.78
CA SER A 121 6.29 -14.29 6.13
C SER A 121 6.97 -14.40 4.77
N ALA A 122 6.94 -13.34 3.95
CA ALA A 122 7.62 -13.28 2.68
C ALA A 122 9.15 -13.41 2.85
N GLY A 123 9.72 -12.77 3.88
CA GLY A 123 11.14 -12.93 4.20
C GLY A 123 11.52 -14.35 4.61
N ARG A 124 10.64 -15.07 5.31
CA ARG A 124 10.87 -16.50 5.61
C ARG A 124 10.79 -17.34 4.34
N ALA A 125 9.76 -17.15 3.53
CA ALA A 125 9.59 -17.84 2.26
C ALA A 125 10.75 -17.57 1.28
N ALA A 126 11.26 -16.35 1.22
CA ALA A 126 12.44 -16.01 0.42
C ALA A 126 13.70 -16.74 0.92
N ARG A 127 13.91 -16.82 2.24
CA ARG A 127 15.03 -17.60 2.79
C ARG A 127 14.92 -19.09 2.49
N GLU A 128 13.71 -19.64 2.54
CA GLU A 128 13.45 -21.03 2.17
C GLU A 128 13.71 -21.25 0.68
N ALA A 129 13.17 -20.41 -0.20
CA ALA A 129 13.43 -20.45 -1.63
C ALA A 129 14.92 -20.31 -1.98
N VAL A 130 15.67 -19.50 -1.24
CA VAL A 130 17.13 -19.37 -1.40
C VAL A 130 17.85 -20.67 -1.02
N ARG A 131 17.38 -21.42 0.00
CA ARG A 131 17.98 -22.72 0.36
C ARG A 131 17.76 -23.79 -0.70
N GLU A 132 16.63 -23.72 -1.41
CA GLU A 132 16.31 -24.61 -2.53
C GLU A 132 17.10 -24.30 -3.81
N LEU A 133 17.80 -23.16 -3.87
CA LEU A 133 18.70 -22.88 -4.98
C LEU A 133 19.91 -23.85 -4.95
N PRO A 134 20.44 -24.21 -6.14
CA PRO A 134 21.66 -25.00 -6.22
C PRO A 134 22.80 -24.29 -5.51
N GLU A 135 23.66 -25.06 -4.82
CA GLU A 135 24.82 -24.50 -4.11
C GLU A 135 25.75 -23.78 -5.10
N VAL A 136 26.07 -24.47 -6.20
CA VAL A 136 26.93 -23.98 -7.27
C VAL A 136 26.24 -24.14 -8.61
N ALA A 137 26.31 -23.13 -9.47
CA ALA A 137 26.00 -23.24 -10.90
C ALA A 137 27.27 -23.02 -11.72
N GLU A 138 27.41 -23.76 -12.81
CA GLU A 138 28.42 -23.49 -13.82
C GLU A 138 27.79 -22.67 -14.93
N ALA A 139 28.29 -21.45 -15.11
CA ALA A 139 27.89 -20.57 -16.19
C ALA A 139 29.08 -20.37 -17.15
N PRO A 140 28.86 -20.49 -18.46
CA PRO A 140 29.87 -20.04 -19.42
C PRO A 140 30.09 -18.54 -19.26
N VAL A 141 31.32 -18.07 -19.44
CA VAL A 141 31.62 -16.63 -19.38
C VAL A 141 30.85 -15.92 -20.50
N SER A 142 29.78 -15.20 -20.15
CA SER A 142 29.12 -14.28 -21.08
C SER A 142 29.63 -12.85 -20.90
N PRO A 143 29.99 -12.13 -21.98
CA PRO A 143 30.22 -10.68 -21.94
C PRO A 143 29.05 -9.91 -21.30
N ASP A 144 27.83 -10.43 -21.42
CA ASP A 144 26.62 -9.83 -20.85
C ASP A 144 26.55 -9.89 -19.32
N ALA A 145 27.29 -10.81 -18.68
CA ALA A 145 27.40 -10.89 -17.22
C ALA A 145 28.22 -9.73 -16.65
N LEU A 146 29.18 -9.23 -17.44
CA LEU A 146 30.04 -8.10 -17.09
C LEU A 146 29.48 -6.77 -17.59
N ALA A 147 28.51 -6.80 -18.51
CA ALA A 147 27.84 -5.60 -19.00
C ALA A 147 27.09 -4.92 -17.85
N THR A 148 27.67 -3.85 -17.31
CA THR A 148 26.98 -2.89 -16.47
C THR A 148 25.86 -2.26 -17.29
N SER A 149 24.68 -2.84 -17.21
CA SER A 149 23.47 -2.23 -17.76
C SER A 149 23.22 -0.91 -17.03
N ALA A 150 23.20 0.18 -17.79
CA ALA A 150 22.74 1.47 -17.31
C ALA A 150 21.23 1.37 -17.06
N GLY A 151 20.86 1.06 -15.83
CA GLY A 151 19.47 0.89 -15.42
C GLY A 151 19.32 0.92 -13.91
N LEU A 152 18.16 1.38 -13.44
CA LEU A 152 17.74 1.30 -12.05
C LEU A 152 16.69 0.19 -11.96
N GLY A 153 17.06 -0.97 -11.41
CA GLY A 153 16.13 -2.07 -11.24
C GLY A 153 16.73 -3.26 -10.48
N PRO A 154 15.87 -4.16 -9.93
CA PRO A 154 16.31 -5.31 -9.14
C PRO A 154 17.26 -6.23 -9.92
N GLY A 155 16.98 -6.44 -11.22
CA GLY A 155 17.86 -7.24 -12.09
C GLY A 155 19.25 -6.64 -12.28
N THR A 156 19.37 -5.30 -12.25
CA THR A 156 20.66 -4.61 -12.36
C THR A 156 21.46 -4.69 -11.07
N GLU A 157 20.82 -4.64 -9.90
CA GLU A 157 21.51 -4.83 -8.60
C GLU A 157 22.05 -6.25 -8.45
N VAL A 158 21.25 -7.25 -8.81
CA VAL A 158 21.70 -8.65 -8.90
C VAL A 158 22.88 -8.74 -9.86
N LYS A 159 22.77 -8.22 -11.09
CA LYS A 159 23.88 -8.19 -12.05
C LYS A 159 25.14 -7.49 -11.52
N ARG A 160 25.02 -6.40 -10.75
CA ARG A 160 26.19 -5.71 -10.15
C ARG A 160 26.85 -6.51 -9.02
N LEU A 161 26.07 -7.22 -8.22
CA LEU A 161 26.59 -8.14 -7.20
C LEU A 161 27.31 -9.31 -7.86
N TRP A 162 26.67 -9.89 -8.87
CA TRP A 162 27.24 -10.93 -9.72
C TRP A 162 28.54 -10.46 -10.38
N ALA A 163 28.55 -9.33 -11.08
CA ALA A 163 29.74 -8.78 -11.69
C ALA A 163 30.88 -8.55 -10.67
N ARG A 164 30.58 -8.13 -9.44
CA ARG A 164 31.58 -7.99 -8.36
C ARG A 164 32.18 -9.33 -7.92
N LEU A 165 31.34 -10.35 -7.73
CA LEU A 165 31.78 -11.69 -7.31
C LEU A 165 32.51 -12.44 -8.41
N LEU A 166 32.11 -12.21 -9.66
CA LEU A 166 32.66 -12.86 -10.84
C LEU A 166 33.93 -12.20 -11.38
N ARG A 167 34.14 -10.90 -11.11
CA ARG A 167 35.30 -10.15 -11.63
C ARG A 167 36.66 -10.85 -11.42
N PRO A 168 36.96 -11.50 -10.29
CA PRO A 168 38.23 -12.20 -10.11
C PRO A 168 38.32 -13.55 -10.85
N VAL A 169 37.18 -14.19 -11.11
CA VAL A 169 37.09 -15.57 -11.64
C VAL A 169 37.04 -15.58 -13.18
N VAL A 170 36.34 -14.61 -13.77
CA VAL A 170 36.13 -14.49 -15.23
C VAL A 170 37.44 -14.27 -15.99
N TRP A 171 38.46 -13.67 -15.36
CA TRP A 171 39.76 -13.43 -16.00
C TRP A 171 40.64 -14.69 -16.14
N ARG A 172 40.21 -15.85 -15.60
CA ARG A 172 41.08 -17.04 -15.50
C ARG A 172 40.53 -18.33 -16.13
N ARG A 173 39.26 -18.40 -16.58
CA ARG A 173 38.63 -19.65 -17.07
C ARG A 173 37.51 -19.43 -18.10
N GLU A 174 37.26 -20.44 -18.94
CA GLU A 174 36.15 -20.49 -19.93
C GLU A 174 34.76 -20.76 -19.29
N VAL A 175 34.73 -21.49 -18.17
CA VAL A 175 33.53 -21.78 -17.38
C VAL A 175 33.81 -21.38 -15.93
N HIS A 176 32.89 -20.63 -15.33
CA HIS A 176 33.02 -20.17 -13.96
C HIS A 176 31.97 -20.81 -13.05
N ARG A 177 32.41 -21.29 -11.88
CA ARG A 177 31.56 -21.81 -10.82
C ARG A 177 31.10 -20.66 -9.95
N VAL A 178 29.80 -20.60 -9.68
CA VAL A 178 29.21 -19.53 -8.87
C VAL A 178 28.39 -20.09 -7.74
N GLU A 179 28.66 -19.60 -6.54
CA GLU A 179 27.92 -19.97 -5.32
C GLU A 179 26.54 -19.30 -5.29
N VAL A 180 25.61 -19.77 -6.13
CA VAL A 180 24.29 -19.16 -6.35
C VAL A 180 23.55 -18.93 -5.04
N ARG A 181 23.57 -19.92 -4.13
CA ARG A 181 22.93 -19.83 -2.81
C ARG A 181 23.54 -18.70 -1.96
N SER A 182 24.87 -18.63 -1.90
CA SER A 182 25.61 -17.60 -1.15
C SER A 182 25.30 -16.20 -1.70
N VAL A 183 25.33 -16.03 -3.03
CA VAL A 183 24.99 -14.75 -3.68
C VAL A 183 23.54 -14.33 -3.41
N ALA A 184 22.61 -15.28 -3.50
CA ALA A 184 21.19 -15.01 -3.27
C ALA A 184 20.92 -14.63 -1.81
N GLY A 185 21.58 -15.29 -0.85
CA GLY A 185 21.52 -14.94 0.57
C GLY A 185 22.07 -13.52 0.84
N ALA A 186 23.25 -13.21 0.28
CA ALA A 186 23.86 -11.88 0.42
C ALA A 186 22.98 -10.77 -0.19
N TYR A 187 22.35 -11.02 -1.35
CA TYR A 187 21.41 -10.08 -1.97
C TYR A 187 20.14 -9.89 -1.13
N LEU A 188 19.56 -10.98 -0.62
CA LEU A 188 18.38 -10.93 0.23
C LEU A 188 18.64 -10.09 1.50
N ASP A 189 19.69 -10.41 2.25
CA ASP A 189 19.96 -9.77 3.53
C ASP A 189 20.57 -8.36 3.37
N GLY A 190 21.43 -8.16 2.38
CA GLY A 190 22.15 -6.90 2.14
C GLY A 190 21.32 -5.81 1.46
N ASP A 191 20.47 -6.18 0.50
CA ASP A 191 19.75 -5.20 -0.33
C ASP A 191 18.23 -5.28 -0.18
N VAL A 192 17.65 -6.49 -0.30
CA VAL A 192 16.20 -6.64 -0.40
C VAL A 192 15.50 -6.38 0.93
N LEU A 193 15.91 -7.02 2.03
CA LEU A 193 15.27 -6.81 3.33
C LEU A 193 15.34 -5.34 3.81
N PRO A 194 16.48 -4.64 3.70
CA PRO A 194 16.53 -3.20 4.01
C PRO A 194 15.59 -2.37 3.12
N ARG A 195 15.49 -2.68 1.82
CA ARG A 195 14.57 -1.98 0.90
C ARG A 195 13.11 -2.22 1.27
N GLN A 196 12.73 -3.45 1.58
CA GLN A 196 11.38 -3.81 2.01
C GLN A 196 11.01 -3.12 3.33
N ARG A 197 11.96 -3.03 4.28
CA ARG A 197 11.77 -2.26 5.52
C ARG A 197 11.55 -0.77 5.24
N ARG A 198 12.35 -0.16 4.36
CA ARG A 198 12.16 1.26 3.96
C ARG A 198 10.82 1.48 3.28
N ALA A 199 10.43 0.62 2.35
CA ALA A 199 9.14 0.67 1.68
C ALA A 199 7.97 0.53 2.66
N PHE A 200 8.07 -0.37 3.63
CA PHE A 200 7.08 -0.49 4.72
C PHE A 200 6.94 0.82 5.52
N ILE A 201 8.06 1.41 5.95
CA ILE A 201 8.06 2.68 6.71
C ILE A 201 7.46 3.82 5.87
N ALA A 202 7.86 3.93 4.60
CA ALA A 202 7.32 4.94 3.68
C ALA A 202 5.80 4.79 3.55
N SER A 203 5.33 3.56 3.31
CA SER A 203 3.90 3.26 3.23
C SER A 203 3.15 3.61 4.53
N GLN A 204 3.73 3.35 5.71
CA GLN A 204 3.10 3.73 6.98
C GLN A 204 3.05 5.25 7.19
N ARG A 205 4.08 5.99 6.77
CA ARG A 205 4.08 7.46 6.80
C ARG A 205 3.03 8.03 5.85
N GLY A 206 2.96 7.51 4.63
CA GLY A 206 1.91 7.83 3.68
C GLY A 206 0.54 7.64 4.33
N ARG A 207 0.32 6.46 4.91
CA ARG A 207 -0.90 6.10 5.64
C ARG A 207 -1.28 7.09 6.72
N ALA A 208 -0.35 7.39 7.63
CA ALA A 208 -0.56 8.34 8.69
C ALA A 208 -0.91 9.74 8.16
N GLY A 209 -0.25 10.19 7.09
CA GLY A 209 -0.50 11.49 6.48
C GLY A 209 -1.92 11.67 5.95
N TRP A 210 -2.46 10.66 5.27
CA TRP A 210 -3.86 10.67 4.79
C TRP A 210 -4.86 10.44 5.90
N LEU A 211 -4.59 9.59 6.89
CA LEU A 211 -5.46 9.47 8.07
C LEU A 211 -5.60 10.84 8.75
N GLY A 212 -4.49 11.57 8.90
CA GLY A 212 -4.52 12.94 9.40
C GLY A 212 -5.29 13.91 8.51
N ARG A 213 -5.32 13.72 7.17
CA ARG A 213 -6.18 14.51 6.27
C ARG A 213 -7.66 14.21 6.50
N VAL A 214 -8.02 12.93 6.58
CA VAL A 214 -9.38 12.47 6.90
C VAL A 214 -9.84 13.10 8.22
N GLU A 215 -9.02 13.00 9.27
CA GLU A 215 -9.33 13.54 10.60
C GLU A 215 -9.51 15.06 10.59
N ARG A 216 -8.69 15.80 9.82
CA ARG A 216 -8.81 17.26 9.71
C ARG A 216 -10.06 17.68 8.92
N ALA A 217 -10.30 17.08 7.76
CA ALA A 217 -11.51 17.33 6.96
C ALA A 217 -12.76 17.03 7.81
N TRP A 218 -12.71 15.94 8.56
CA TRP A 218 -13.75 15.55 9.49
C TRP A 218 -13.97 16.57 10.62
N ALA A 219 -12.91 16.98 11.30
CA ALA A 219 -13.01 17.97 12.38
C ALA A 219 -13.56 19.31 11.88
N ALA A 220 -13.16 19.73 10.67
CA ALA A 220 -13.66 20.95 10.03
C ALA A 220 -15.17 20.86 9.74
N TRP A 221 -15.62 19.76 9.13
CA TRP A 221 -17.05 19.53 8.90
C TRP A 221 -17.83 19.49 10.21
N THR A 222 -17.36 18.74 11.20
CA THR A 222 -18.04 18.59 12.50
C THR A 222 -18.18 19.93 13.19
N LYS A 223 -17.13 20.77 13.14
CA LYS A 223 -17.13 22.13 13.68
C LYS A 223 -18.18 23.00 12.97
N ALA A 224 -18.26 22.94 11.65
CA ALA A 224 -19.20 23.75 10.88
C ALA A 224 -20.65 23.28 11.03
N VAL A 225 -20.87 21.97 11.11
CA VAL A 225 -22.19 21.35 11.09
C VAL A 225 -22.75 21.13 12.49
N LEU A 226 -21.95 20.82 13.53
CA LEU A 226 -22.47 20.48 14.87
C LEU A 226 -22.35 21.59 15.92
N LEU A 227 -21.50 22.60 15.75
CA LEU A 227 -21.52 23.73 16.68
C LEU A 227 -22.75 24.59 16.39
N PRO A 228 -23.53 25.00 17.41
CA PRO A 228 -24.59 25.97 17.20
C PRO A 228 -23.98 27.24 16.60
N PRO A 229 -24.66 27.91 15.64
CA PRO A 229 -24.26 29.25 15.23
C PRO A 229 -24.13 30.08 16.50
N ARG A 230 -23.01 30.79 16.66
CA ARG A 230 -22.81 31.67 17.83
C ARG A 230 -24.07 32.51 17.98
N GLU A 231 -24.73 32.41 19.13
CA GLU A 231 -25.86 33.27 19.50
C GLU A 231 -25.39 34.73 19.33
N ARG A 232 -25.65 35.32 18.16
CA ARG A 232 -25.66 36.77 18.02
C ARG A 232 -26.88 37.17 18.81
N SER A 233 -26.62 37.69 20.00
CA SER A 233 -27.62 38.15 20.97
C SER A 233 -28.45 39.25 20.30
N GLY A 234 -29.60 38.88 19.75
CA GLY A 234 -30.47 39.78 19.00
C GLY A 234 -31.43 38.95 18.16
N GLY A 235 -32.63 38.73 18.69
CA GLY A 235 -33.62 37.86 18.09
C GLY A 235 -33.96 38.27 16.68
N GLU A 236 -33.70 37.38 15.74
CA GLU A 236 -34.48 37.11 14.53
C GLU A 236 -33.85 35.88 13.83
N THR A 237 -34.71 35.09 13.20
CA THR A 237 -34.50 33.85 12.41
C THR A 237 -33.37 33.77 11.35
N PRO A 238 -32.67 34.83 10.88
CA PRO A 238 -31.50 34.77 10.01
C PRO A 238 -30.36 33.80 10.40
N GLY A 239 -30.16 33.52 11.69
CA GLY A 239 -29.07 32.66 12.14
C GLY A 239 -29.18 31.19 11.70
N GLU A 240 -30.40 30.70 11.48
CA GLU A 240 -30.66 29.29 11.13
C GLU A 240 -30.46 29.02 9.63
N VAL A 241 -30.85 29.99 8.79
CA VAL A 241 -30.60 29.93 7.33
C VAL A 241 -29.11 30.13 7.03
N GLU A 242 -28.43 31.06 7.70
CA GLU A 242 -26.97 31.24 7.61
C GLU A 242 -26.23 29.96 8.05
N ALA A 243 -26.70 29.29 9.10
CA ALA A 243 -26.17 28.01 9.56
C ALA A 243 -26.44 26.86 8.57
N ALA A 244 -27.60 26.84 7.92
CA ALA A 244 -27.94 25.86 6.89
C ALA A 244 -27.01 26.00 5.66
N HIS A 245 -26.82 27.22 5.14
CA HIS A 245 -25.89 27.48 4.03
C HIS A 245 -24.42 27.18 4.40
N ALA A 246 -23.99 27.54 5.61
CA ALA A 246 -22.67 27.16 6.10
C ALA A 246 -22.52 25.63 6.23
N GLY A 247 -23.61 24.94 6.59
CA GLY A 247 -23.72 23.49 6.61
C GLY A 247 -23.56 22.86 5.23
N VAL A 248 -24.23 23.38 4.20
CA VAL A 248 -24.09 22.95 2.79
C VAL A 248 -22.64 23.11 2.33
N ALA A 249 -22.05 24.29 2.51
CA ALA A 249 -20.67 24.55 2.08
C ALA A 249 -19.65 23.63 2.77
N ALA A 250 -19.87 23.35 4.07
CA ALA A 250 -19.05 22.41 4.81
C ALA A 250 -19.23 20.97 4.34
N ALA A 251 -20.46 20.57 4.00
CA ALA A 251 -20.77 19.26 3.44
C ALA A 251 -20.09 19.06 2.08
N GLU A 252 -20.18 20.03 1.17
CA GLU A 252 -19.49 20.00 -0.12
C GLU A 252 -17.97 19.95 0.01
N ALA A 253 -17.41 20.65 1.00
CA ALA A 253 -15.99 20.56 1.31
C ALA A 253 -15.60 19.15 1.79
N LEU A 254 -16.41 18.53 2.66
CA LEU A 254 -16.19 17.15 3.09
C LEU A 254 -16.31 16.17 1.91
N GLN A 255 -17.30 16.34 1.04
CA GLN A 255 -17.49 15.53 -0.17
C GLN A 255 -16.24 15.54 -1.06
N ARG A 256 -15.75 16.74 -1.41
CA ARG A 256 -14.54 16.89 -2.25
C ARG A 256 -13.32 16.25 -1.61
N GLU A 257 -13.17 16.36 -0.29
CA GLU A 257 -12.07 15.71 0.42
C GLU A 257 -12.23 14.18 0.42
N LEU A 258 -13.43 13.64 0.65
CA LEU A 258 -13.66 12.19 0.57
C LEU A 258 -13.37 11.64 -0.84
N GLU A 259 -13.73 12.37 -1.89
CA GLU A 259 -13.39 12.04 -3.29
C GLU A 259 -11.88 12.10 -3.54
N ALA A 260 -11.21 13.16 -3.09
CA ALA A 260 -9.75 13.29 -3.19
C ALA A 260 -9.02 12.17 -2.40
N LEU A 261 -9.57 11.78 -1.26
CA LEU A 261 -9.04 10.71 -0.43
C LEU A 261 -9.28 9.33 -1.04
N ARG A 262 -10.42 9.11 -1.70
CA ARG A 262 -10.76 7.91 -2.50
C ARG A 262 -9.80 7.76 -3.68
N ASP A 263 -9.56 8.84 -4.41
CA ASP A 263 -8.69 8.83 -5.59
C ASP A 263 -7.21 8.77 -5.19
N GLY A 264 -6.88 9.31 -4.01
CA GLY A 264 -5.57 9.28 -3.38
C GLY A 264 -5.28 8.05 -2.53
N VAL A 265 -6.02 6.93 -2.64
CA VAL A 265 -5.67 5.63 -2.00
C VAL A 265 -4.48 5.01 -2.75
N GLY A 266 -3.34 5.70 -2.71
CA GLY A 266 -2.06 5.33 -3.29
C GLY A 266 -0.97 5.74 -2.31
N TRP A 267 -0.64 4.86 -1.36
CA TRP A 267 0.48 5.07 -0.44
C TRP A 267 1.77 4.80 -1.20
N GLY A 268 2.37 5.86 -1.74
CA GLY A 268 3.74 5.82 -2.26
C GLY A 268 4.75 5.37 -1.20
#